data_AF-A0A535F642-F1
#
_entry.id   AF-A0A535F642-F1
#
_cell.length_a   1.000
_cell.length_b   1.000
_cell.length_c   1.000
_cell.angle_alpha   90.00
_cell.angle_beta   90.00
_cell.angle_gamma   90.00
#
_symmetry.space_group_name_H-M   'P 1'
#
loop_
_entity.id
_entity.type
_entity.pdbx_description
1 polymer ?
#
loop_
_entity_poly.entity_id
_entity_poly.type
_entity_poly.pdbx_seq_one_letter_code
_entity_poly.pdbx_strand_id
1 'polypeptide(L)'
;LYGRPDVVITEFTNVEGLWRGGDRIFRDFLYTPAERPVVAQIFGCQPEYFYKAAHVVCELGFDGLDINMGCPAKTIANKGGGAGLIRVPDIAKAIIRAAQKGVRDWANGQTLEDLEMDLERTKRIRQMNEERVHLWGDPRLSKDAPGLRFNRHYRLGTRIAGA
;
A
#
# COMPACT_ATOMS: atom_id res chain seq x y z
N LEU A 1 23.54 -14.73 -17.57
CA LEU A 1 22.54 -15.04 -16.52
C LEU A 1 22.37 -13.79 -15.68
N TYR A 2 21.29 -13.04 -15.88
CA TYR A 2 20.92 -11.97 -14.97
C TYR A 2 20.09 -12.59 -13.85
N GLY A 3 20.41 -12.28 -12.59
CA GLY A 3 19.69 -12.80 -11.42
C GLY A 3 18.28 -12.20 -11.33
N ARG A 4 17.32 -13.00 -10.87
CA ARG A 4 15.97 -12.51 -10.54
C ARG A 4 16.05 -11.72 -9.22
N PRO A 5 15.43 -10.53 -9.12
CA PRO A 5 15.36 -9.81 -7.86
C PRO A 5 14.57 -10.60 -6.79
N ASP A 6 15.00 -10.50 -5.53
CA ASP A 6 14.31 -11.12 -4.40
C ASP A 6 12.99 -10.42 -4.05
N VAL A 7 12.94 -9.11 -4.26
CA VAL A 7 11.76 -8.25 -4.02
C VAL A 7 11.69 -7.17 -5.09
N VAL A 8 10.49 -6.89 -5.58
CA VAL A 8 10.21 -5.75 -6.46
C VAL A 8 9.41 -4.71 -5.68
N ILE A 9 9.76 -3.44 -5.82
CA ILE A 9 9.06 -2.32 -5.18
C ILE A 9 8.54 -1.41 -6.29
N THR A 10 7.28 -0.99 -6.20
CA THR A 10 6.70 -0.04 -7.17
C THR A 10 7.34 1.34 -7.06
N GLU A 11 7.08 2.19 -8.05
CA GLU A 11 7.21 3.64 -7.86
C GLU A 11 6.31 4.12 -6.70
N PHE A 12 6.62 5.29 -6.14
CA PHE A 12 5.92 5.80 -4.97
C PHE A 12 4.61 6.53 -5.30
N THR A 13 3.53 6.13 -4.63
CA THR A 13 2.19 6.71 -4.84
C THR A 13 1.75 7.60 -3.68
N ASN A 14 1.12 8.72 -3.99
CA ASN A 14 0.63 9.65 -2.96
C ASN A 14 -0.63 9.10 -2.27
N VAL A 15 -0.60 9.01 -0.94
CA VAL A 15 -1.73 8.44 -0.16
C VAL A 15 -3.00 9.27 -0.20
N GLU A 16 -2.90 10.61 -0.30
CA GLU A 16 -4.10 11.48 -0.37
C GLU A 16 -4.79 11.36 -1.72
N GLY A 17 -3.99 11.19 -2.79
CA GLY A 17 -4.47 11.01 -4.15
C GLY A 17 -5.34 9.76 -4.33
N LEU A 18 -5.19 8.75 -3.48
CA LEU A 18 -6.05 7.55 -3.50
C LEU A 18 -7.52 7.88 -3.17
N TRP A 19 -7.76 8.93 -2.38
CA TRP A 19 -9.09 9.40 -2.03
C TRP A 19 -9.54 10.60 -2.87
N ARG A 20 -8.63 11.53 -3.15
CA ARG A 20 -8.97 12.85 -3.73
C ARG A 20 -8.47 13.05 -5.16
N GLY A 21 -7.65 12.14 -5.70
CA GLY A 21 -7.00 12.28 -7.00
C GLY A 21 -7.87 11.84 -8.18
N GLY A 22 -7.29 11.69 -9.37
CA GLY A 22 -7.98 11.03 -10.50
C GLY A 22 -7.65 9.54 -10.59
N ASP A 23 -8.39 8.80 -11.40
CA ASP A 23 -8.20 7.35 -11.63
C ASP A 23 -6.80 6.97 -12.13
N ARG A 24 -6.06 7.93 -12.70
CA ARG A 24 -4.69 7.70 -13.18
C ARG A 24 -3.77 7.18 -12.07
N ILE A 25 -4.05 7.51 -10.81
CA ILE A 25 -3.25 7.05 -9.67
C ILE A 25 -3.21 5.53 -9.53
N PHE A 26 -4.25 4.83 -10.01
CA PHE A 26 -4.29 3.38 -9.96
C PHE A 26 -3.29 2.71 -10.91
N ARG A 27 -2.74 3.45 -11.89
CA ARG A 27 -1.68 2.94 -12.77
C ARG A 27 -0.39 2.64 -12.03
N ASP A 28 -0.11 3.39 -10.97
CA ASP A 28 1.08 3.23 -10.15
C ASP A 28 1.05 1.90 -9.35
N PHE A 29 -0.12 1.24 -9.30
CA PHE A 29 -0.34 -0.04 -8.63
C PHE A 29 -0.48 -1.23 -9.59
N LEU A 30 -0.16 -1.05 -10.87
CA LEU A 30 -0.14 -2.17 -11.82
C LEU A 30 1.11 -3.02 -11.60
N TYR A 31 0.93 -4.33 -11.55
CA TYR A 31 2.00 -5.32 -11.50
C TYR A 31 1.54 -6.64 -12.13
N THR A 32 2.51 -7.50 -12.44
CA THR A 32 2.34 -8.85 -12.96
C THR A 32 2.75 -9.90 -11.92
N PRO A 33 2.28 -11.15 -12.00
CA PRO A 33 2.71 -12.19 -11.07
C PRO A 33 4.22 -12.46 -11.07
N ALA A 34 4.92 -12.16 -12.18
CA ALA A 34 6.36 -12.36 -12.30
C ALA A 34 7.19 -11.44 -11.38
N GLU A 35 6.64 -10.28 -11.03
CA GLU A 35 7.27 -9.30 -10.14
C GLU A 35 7.19 -9.69 -8.66
N ARG A 36 6.49 -10.79 -8.34
CA ARG A 36 6.33 -11.19 -6.94
C ARG A 36 7.61 -11.76 -6.33
N PRO A 37 7.89 -11.44 -5.04
CA PRO A 37 7.08 -10.61 -4.15
C PRO A 37 7.14 -9.12 -4.51
N VAL A 38 5.97 -8.49 -4.60
CA VAL A 38 5.82 -7.08 -5.01
C VAL A 38 5.30 -6.22 -3.85
N VAL A 39 5.98 -5.12 -3.58
CA VAL A 39 5.70 -4.20 -2.48
C VAL A 39 5.25 -2.86 -3.04
N ALA A 40 4.09 -2.37 -2.60
CA ALA A 40 3.64 -1.04 -2.95
C ALA A 40 4.37 0.01 -2.11
N GLN A 41 5.04 0.97 -2.75
CA GLN A 41 5.62 2.11 -2.05
C GLN A 41 4.63 3.29 -2.05
N ILE A 42 4.38 3.86 -0.87
CA ILE A 42 3.45 4.99 -0.70
C ILE A 42 4.11 6.16 0.03
N PHE A 43 3.61 7.39 -0.17
CA PHE A 43 4.14 8.59 0.46
C PHE A 43 3.05 9.62 0.81
N GLY A 44 3.35 10.47 1.80
CA GLY A 44 2.48 11.53 2.31
C GLY A 44 2.96 12.01 3.67
N CYS A 45 2.15 12.78 4.38
CA CYS A 45 2.47 13.32 5.71
C CYS A 45 1.35 13.16 6.75
N GLN A 46 0.18 12.67 6.35
CA GLN A 46 -1.01 12.59 7.20
C GLN A 46 -1.30 11.13 7.59
N PRO A 47 -1.17 10.72 8.87
CA PRO A 47 -1.35 9.34 9.31
C PRO A 47 -2.68 8.70 8.89
N GLU A 48 -3.78 9.45 8.91
CA GLU A 48 -5.10 8.98 8.48
C GLU A 48 -5.07 8.38 7.06
N TYR A 49 -4.41 9.05 6.12
CA TYR A 49 -4.34 8.57 4.75
C TYR A 49 -3.44 7.33 4.60
N PHE A 50 -2.48 7.12 5.49
CA PHE A 50 -1.71 5.87 5.51
C PHE A 50 -2.52 4.68 6.02
N TYR A 51 -3.39 4.88 7.02
CA TYR A 51 -4.34 3.86 7.46
C TYR A 51 -5.26 3.42 6.31
N LYS A 52 -5.80 4.41 5.61
CA LYS A 52 -6.68 4.27 4.45
C LYS A 52 -5.95 3.60 3.27
N ALA A 53 -4.78 4.11 2.89
CA ALA A 53 -3.97 3.54 1.81
C ALA A 53 -3.53 2.10 2.08
N ALA A 54 -3.27 1.73 3.33
CA ALA A 54 -2.94 0.35 3.68
C ALA A 54 -4.06 -0.64 3.31
N HIS A 55 -5.33 -0.27 3.51
CA HIS A 55 -6.45 -1.10 3.06
C HIS A 55 -6.46 -1.25 1.54
N VAL A 56 -6.23 -0.17 0.80
CA VAL A 56 -6.18 -0.20 -0.67
C VAL A 56 -5.06 -1.11 -1.17
N VAL A 57 -3.86 -1.01 -0.58
CA VAL A 57 -2.72 -1.87 -0.93
C VAL A 57 -3.01 -3.35 -0.67
N CYS A 58 -3.66 -3.66 0.45
CA CYS A 58 -4.08 -5.03 0.76
C CYS A 58 -5.14 -5.52 -0.23
N GLU A 59 -6.16 -4.71 -0.51
CA GLU A 59 -7.24 -5.03 -1.44
C GLU A 59 -6.71 -5.26 -2.86
N LEU A 60 -5.71 -4.49 -3.30
CA LEU A 60 -5.01 -4.66 -4.58
C LEU A 60 -4.08 -5.89 -4.61
N GLY A 61 -3.87 -6.56 -3.47
CA GLY A 61 -3.17 -7.84 -3.41
C GLY A 61 -1.66 -7.79 -3.46
N PHE A 62 -1.06 -6.67 -3.04
CA PHE A 62 0.39 -6.56 -2.88
C PHE A 62 0.92 -7.49 -1.78
N ASP A 63 2.17 -7.93 -1.92
CA ASP A 63 2.83 -8.78 -0.92
C ASP A 63 3.39 -7.97 0.27
N GLY A 64 3.50 -6.65 0.11
CA GLY A 64 3.96 -5.74 1.15
C GLY A 64 3.60 -4.27 0.89
N LEU A 65 3.84 -3.45 1.92
CA LEU A 65 3.69 -1.99 1.89
C LEU A 65 4.98 -1.36 2.40
N ASP A 66 5.53 -0.42 1.63
CA ASP A 66 6.67 0.42 2.01
C ASP A 66 6.26 1.90 2.12
N ILE A 67 6.90 2.64 3.02
CA ILE A 67 6.62 4.05 3.26
C ILE A 67 7.85 4.86 2.86
N ASN A 68 7.73 5.67 1.80
CA ASN A 68 8.80 6.55 1.38
C ASN A 68 8.99 7.69 2.39
N MET A 69 10.08 7.61 3.16
CA MET A 69 10.53 8.64 4.10
C MET A 69 11.84 9.31 3.67
N GLY A 70 12.26 9.12 2.41
CA GLY A 70 13.59 9.50 1.93
C GLY A 70 13.62 10.47 0.76
N CYS A 71 12.51 10.67 0.04
CA CYS A 71 12.52 11.50 -1.17
C CYS A 71 12.86 12.97 -0.86
N PRO A 72 13.93 13.54 -1.44
CA PRO A 72 14.36 14.91 -1.17
C PRO A 72 13.63 15.96 -2.02
N ALA A 73 12.74 15.54 -2.92
CA ALA A 73 12.01 16.44 -3.81
C ALA A 73 11.29 17.53 -3.01
N LYS A 74 11.59 18.80 -3.30
CA LYS A 74 11.07 19.97 -2.55
C LYS A 74 9.54 19.97 -2.47
N THR A 75 8.87 19.53 -3.53
CA THR A 75 7.40 19.44 -3.61
C THR A 75 6.78 18.44 -2.62
N ILE A 76 7.57 17.45 -2.16
CA ILE A 76 7.19 16.44 -1.18
C ILE A 76 7.73 16.83 0.21
N ALA A 77 9.04 17.10 0.31
CA ALA A 77 9.73 17.39 1.55
C ALA A 77 9.20 18.65 2.27
N ASN A 78 8.86 19.71 1.52
CA ASN A 78 8.31 20.93 2.11
C ASN A 78 6.88 20.76 2.63
N LYS A 79 6.16 19.73 2.16
CA LYS A 79 4.82 19.37 2.67
C LYS A 79 4.90 18.39 3.85
N GLY A 80 6.11 18.09 4.34
CA GLY A 80 6.33 17.17 5.46
C GLY A 80 6.30 15.69 5.07
N GLY A 81 6.28 15.33 3.78
CA GLY A 81 6.42 13.94 3.31
C GLY A 81 7.87 13.62 2.92
N GLY A 82 8.15 12.36 2.53
CA GLY A 82 9.49 11.95 2.09
C GLY A 82 10.55 12.29 3.13
N ALA A 83 11.69 12.87 2.70
CA ALA A 83 12.76 13.30 3.61
C ALA A 83 12.33 14.36 4.64
N GLY A 84 11.20 15.03 4.43
CA GLY A 84 10.60 15.94 5.41
C GLY A 84 10.29 15.24 6.74
N LEU A 85 9.93 13.95 6.70
CA LEU A 85 9.60 13.14 7.87
C LEU A 85 10.78 12.89 8.81
N ILE A 86 12.02 12.96 8.31
CA ILE A 86 13.24 12.79 9.11
C ILE A 86 13.32 13.84 10.22
N ARG A 87 12.80 15.04 9.98
CA ARG A 87 12.79 16.16 10.94
C ARG A 87 11.62 16.11 11.92
N VAL A 88 10.63 15.25 11.68
CA VAL A 88 9.40 15.12 12.49
C VAL A 88 9.16 13.65 12.87
N PRO A 89 10.05 13.04 13.66
CA PRO A 89 10.03 11.59 13.94
C PRO A 89 8.73 11.12 14.60
N ASP A 90 8.02 11.97 15.34
CA ASP A 90 6.73 11.60 15.95
C ASP A 90 5.62 11.45 14.91
N ILE A 91 5.63 12.28 13.86
CA ILE A 91 4.73 12.11 12.71
C ILE A 91 5.10 10.84 11.93
N ALA A 92 6.40 10.58 11.73
CA ALA A 92 6.86 9.35 11.08
C ALA A 92 6.37 8.09 11.84
N LYS A 93 6.48 8.08 13.18
CA LYS A 93 5.96 7.00 14.03
C LYS A 93 4.44 6.87 13.91
N ALA A 94 3.70 7.98 13.91
CA ALA A 94 2.25 7.98 13.77
C ALA A 94 1.82 7.39 12.41
N ILE A 95 2.53 7.76 11.33
CA ILE A 95 2.33 7.20 9.98
C ILE A 95 2.56 5.69 9.96
N ILE A 96 3.67 5.20 10.53
CA ILE A 96 3.98 3.76 10.59
C ILE A 96 2.88 3.02 11.35
N ARG A 97 2.48 3.54 12.52
CA ARG A 97 1.41 2.95 13.34
C ARG A 97 0.07 2.92 12.61
N ALA A 98 -0.26 3.99 11.89
CA ALA A 98 -1.50 4.07 11.12
C ALA A 98 -1.51 3.04 9.97
N ALA A 99 -0.42 2.92 9.21
CA ALA A 99 -0.32 1.90 8.17
C ALA A 99 -0.43 0.48 8.76
N GLN A 100 0.28 0.19 9.85
CA GLN A 100 0.20 -1.10 10.55
C GLN A 100 -1.20 -1.42 11.07
N LYS A 101 -1.90 -0.43 11.61
CA LYS A 101 -3.29 -0.57 12.05
C LYS A 101 -4.20 -0.84 10.84
N GLY A 102 -3.99 -0.14 9.73
CA GLY A 102 -4.77 -0.33 8.51
C GLY A 102 -4.66 -1.74 7.94
N VAL A 103 -3.44 -2.28 7.82
CA VAL A 103 -3.23 -3.69 7.40
C VAL A 103 -3.93 -4.67 8.35
N ARG A 104 -3.85 -4.42 9.66
CA ARG A 104 -4.46 -5.29 10.68
C ARG A 104 -5.97 -5.29 10.60
N ASP A 105 -6.58 -4.13 10.46
CA ASP A 105 -8.04 -3.99 10.48
C ASP A 105 -8.65 -4.50 9.17
N TRP A 106 -7.98 -4.28 8.04
CA TRP A 106 -8.32 -4.94 6.77
C TRP A 106 -8.28 -6.47 6.93
N ALA A 107 -7.21 -7.01 7.55
CA ALA A 107 -7.11 -8.45 7.80
C ALA A 107 -8.16 -8.99 8.79
N ASN A 108 -8.73 -8.11 9.62
CA ASN A 108 -9.85 -8.41 10.51
C ASN A 108 -11.22 -8.23 9.85
N GLY A 109 -11.26 -7.91 8.55
CA GLY A 109 -12.48 -7.83 7.75
C GLY A 109 -13.02 -6.41 7.52
N GLN A 110 -12.31 -5.36 7.95
CA GLN A 110 -12.72 -4.00 7.60
C GLN A 110 -12.56 -3.76 6.10
N THR A 111 -13.60 -3.23 5.46
CA THR A 111 -13.70 -3.03 4.01
C THR A 111 -13.34 -1.59 3.62
N LEU A 112 -13.18 -1.34 2.30
CA LEU A 112 -13.00 0.02 1.79
C LEU A 112 -14.26 0.87 1.96
N GLU A 113 -15.45 0.26 1.92
CA GLU A 113 -16.73 0.90 2.21
C GLU A 113 -16.84 1.37 3.66
N ASP A 114 -16.34 0.58 4.62
CA ASP A 114 -16.27 0.98 6.04
C ASP A 114 -15.37 2.21 6.27
N LEU A 115 -14.49 2.52 5.31
CA LEU A 115 -13.62 3.70 5.31
C LEU A 115 -14.19 4.87 4.51
N GLU A 116 -15.44 4.76 4.07
CA GLU A 116 -16.13 5.75 3.25
C GLU A 116 -15.36 6.06 1.94
N MET A 117 -14.70 5.05 1.36
CA MET A 117 -14.15 5.19 0.01
C MET A 117 -15.30 5.31 -1.00
N ASP A 118 -15.13 6.23 -1.96
CA ASP A 118 -16.04 6.40 -3.09
C ASP A 118 -16.31 5.08 -3.83
N LEU A 119 -17.58 4.85 -4.19
CA LEU A 119 -18.02 3.59 -4.78
C LEU A 119 -17.33 3.29 -6.12
N GLU A 120 -17.11 4.29 -6.96
CA GLU A 120 -16.48 4.09 -8.27
C GLU A 120 -15.00 3.73 -8.13
N ARG A 121 -14.31 4.29 -7.13
CA ARG A 121 -12.95 3.85 -6.78
C ARG A 121 -12.89 2.42 -6.28
N THR A 122 -13.81 2.04 -5.40
CA THR A 122 -13.86 0.67 -4.87
C THR A 122 -14.15 -0.33 -5.99
N LYS A 123 -15.09 0.00 -6.91
CA LYS A 123 -15.32 -0.78 -8.14
C LYS A 123 -14.07 -0.87 -9.00
N ARG A 124 -13.33 0.23 -9.18
CA ARG A 124 -12.10 0.24 -9.96
C ARG A 124 -11.03 -0.69 -9.39
N ILE A 125 -10.82 -0.68 -8.07
CA ILE A 125 -9.88 -1.59 -7.39
C ILE A 125 -10.27 -3.05 -7.65
N ARG A 126 -11.55 -3.38 -7.48
CA ARG A 126 -12.06 -4.74 -7.73
C ARG A 126 -11.92 -5.15 -9.19
N GLN A 127 -12.23 -4.25 -10.13
CA GLN A 127 -12.04 -4.47 -11.56
C GLN A 127 -10.57 -4.78 -11.88
N MET A 128 -9.62 -4.03 -11.31
CA MET A 128 -8.20 -4.31 -11.53
C MET A 128 -7.77 -5.70 -11.02
N ASN A 129 -8.38 -6.19 -9.94
CA ASN A 129 -8.15 -7.55 -9.46
C ASN A 129 -8.74 -8.58 -10.41
N GLU A 130 -9.98 -8.38 -10.88
CA GLU A 130 -10.65 -9.26 -11.85
C GLU A 130 -9.88 -9.35 -13.18
N GLU A 131 -9.41 -8.21 -13.70
CA GLU A 131 -8.55 -8.15 -14.88
C GLU A 131 -7.25 -8.93 -14.68
N ARG A 132 -6.63 -8.84 -13.49
CA ARG A 132 -5.43 -9.63 -13.16
C ARG A 132 -5.71 -11.13 -13.08
N VAL A 133 -6.84 -11.54 -12.51
CA VAL A 133 -7.27 -12.95 -12.51
C VAL A 133 -7.53 -13.43 -13.95
N HIS A 134 -8.21 -12.63 -14.76
CA HIS A 134 -8.53 -13.00 -16.14
C HIS A 134 -7.27 -13.16 -17.01
N LEU A 135 -6.33 -12.22 -16.91
CA LEU A 135 -5.12 -12.21 -17.74
C LEU A 135 -4.10 -13.27 -17.31
N TRP A 136 -3.98 -13.55 -16.02
CA TRP A 136 -2.87 -14.35 -15.47
C TRP A 136 -3.29 -15.56 -14.64
N GLY A 137 -4.58 -15.73 -14.37
CA GLY A 137 -5.09 -16.81 -13.52
C GLY A 137 -4.60 -16.75 -12.07
N ASP A 138 -4.26 -15.57 -11.52
CA ASP A 138 -3.73 -15.47 -10.14
C ASP A 138 -4.80 -15.91 -9.12
N PRO A 139 -4.66 -17.09 -8.48
CA PRO A 139 -5.73 -17.66 -7.67
C PRO A 139 -5.93 -16.90 -6.35
N ARG A 140 -4.99 -16.03 -5.94
CA ARG A 140 -5.10 -15.25 -4.69
C ARG A 140 -6.08 -14.09 -4.77
N LEU A 141 -6.37 -13.63 -5.99
CA LEU A 141 -7.28 -12.51 -6.27
C LEU A 141 -8.67 -13.00 -6.69
N SER A 142 -8.87 -14.32 -6.74
CA SER A 142 -10.19 -14.90 -6.98
C SER A 142 -11.17 -14.51 -5.87
N LYS A 143 -12.44 -14.33 -6.22
CA LYS A 143 -13.53 -14.09 -5.26
C LYS A 143 -13.69 -15.24 -4.25
N ASP A 144 -13.23 -16.43 -4.62
CA ASP A 144 -13.26 -17.65 -3.79
C ASP A 144 -11.95 -17.89 -3.03
N ALA A 145 -10.95 -17.01 -3.19
CA ALA A 145 -9.68 -17.15 -2.50
C ALA A 145 -9.90 -16.96 -0.98
N PRO A 146 -9.36 -17.86 -0.12
CA PRO A 146 -9.40 -17.63 1.32
C PRO A 146 -8.64 -16.32 1.57
N GLY A 147 -9.39 -15.27 1.98
CA GLY A 147 -9.03 -13.86 1.92
C GLY A 147 -7.53 -13.57 1.99
N LEU A 148 -7.05 -12.77 1.02
CA LEU A 148 -5.65 -12.48 0.72
C LEU A 148 -4.83 -12.30 2.01
N ARG A 149 -4.22 -13.38 2.51
CA ARG A 149 -3.50 -13.30 3.78
C ARG A 149 -2.23 -12.51 3.52
N PHE A 150 -2.18 -11.25 3.97
CA PHE A 150 -0.93 -10.48 4.04
C PHE A 150 0.10 -11.41 4.69
N ASN A 151 1.08 -11.83 3.89
CA ASN A 151 1.83 -13.04 4.19
C ASN A 151 2.52 -12.85 5.54
N ARG A 152 2.27 -13.74 6.52
CA ARG A 152 2.80 -13.64 7.89
C ARG A 152 4.34 -13.55 7.97
N HIS A 153 5.02 -13.78 6.84
CA HIS A 153 6.47 -13.69 6.69
C HIS A 153 7.02 -12.26 6.55
N TYR A 154 6.20 -11.27 6.15
CA TYR A 154 6.61 -9.86 6.12
C TYR A 154 5.97 -9.10 7.28
N ARG A 155 6.26 -9.53 8.52
CA ARG A 155 6.09 -8.63 9.68
C ARG A 155 7.00 -7.43 9.42
N LEU A 156 6.41 -6.24 9.29
CA LEU A 156 7.11 -4.98 9.59
C LEU A 156 7.85 -5.20 10.90
N GLY A 157 9.18 -5.25 10.82
CA GLY A 157 10.05 -5.54 11.96
C GLY A 157 10.00 -4.42 12.98
N THR A 158 8.95 -4.38 13.81
CA THR A 158 8.95 -3.60 15.05
C THR A 158 9.72 -4.36 16.12
N ARG A 159 11.04 -4.46 15.96
CA ARG A 159 11.97 -4.62 17.08
C ARG A 159 12.59 -3.27 17.42
N ILE A 160 11.76 -2.34 17.89
CA ILE A 160 12.21 -1.16 18.64
C ILE A 160 11.08 -0.74 19.59
N ALA A 161 10.92 -1.56 20.63
CA ALA A 161 10.26 -1.20 21.88
C ALA A 161 10.89 -2.12 22.94
N GLY A 162 11.97 -1.64 23.57
CA GLY A 162 12.74 -2.41 24.55
C GLY A 162 14.23 -2.06 24.55
N ALA A 163 14.56 -0.80 24.79
CA ALA A 163 15.82 -0.32 25.35
C ALA A 163 15.57 1.08 25.92
#